data_AF-A0A525WBG5-F1
#
_entry.id   AF-A0A525WBG5-F1
#
_cell.length_a   1.000
_cell.length_b   1.000
_cell.length_c   1.000
_cell.angle_alpha   90.00
_cell.angle_beta   90.00
_cell.angle_gamma   90.00
#
_symmetry.space_group_name_H-M   'P 1'
#
loop_
_entity.id
_entity.type
_entity.pdbx_description
1 polymer ?
#
loop_
_entity_poly.entity_id
_entity_poly.type
_entity_poly.pdbx_seq_one_letter_code
_entity_poly.pdbx_strand_id
1 'polypeptide(L)'
;MTLEGREVAMLSWGDADFRGFSWEPAESGANLRLYLSPADRLGTELLCEWASDLKADLDYGRYVGGFPSSDVTFEELPKGGWRISIELSPIGTFSFECNNLRLEPGSRSLGA
;
A
#
# COMPACT_ATOMS: atom_id res chain seq x y z
N MET A 1 7.59 -14.42 -4.55
CA MET A 1 8.66 -13.93 -3.65
C MET A 1 8.01 -12.93 -2.72
N THR A 2 8.17 -13.10 -1.41
CA THR A 2 7.68 -12.14 -0.41
C THR A 2 8.85 -11.27 0.01
N LEU A 3 8.67 -9.95 0.03
CA LEU A 3 9.65 -8.98 0.55
C LEU A 3 9.10 -8.35 1.82
N GLU A 4 9.96 -7.99 2.77
CA GLU A 4 9.52 -7.44 4.05
C GLU A 4 10.27 -6.18 4.48
N GLY A 5 9.57 -5.31 5.22
CA GLY A 5 10.11 -4.11 5.85
C GLY A 5 10.99 -3.27 4.90
N ARG A 6 12.30 -3.23 5.19
CA ARG A 6 13.24 -2.38 4.47
C ARG A 6 13.44 -2.79 3.01
N GLU A 7 13.29 -4.08 2.69
CA GLU A 7 13.39 -4.54 1.29
C GLU A 7 12.25 -3.98 0.44
N VAL A 8 11.06 -3.85 1.02
CA VAL A 8 9.89 -3.22 0.40
C VAL A 8 10.15 -1.73 0.18
N ALA A 9 10.67 -1.05 1.19
CA ALA A 9 10.97 0.38 1.14
C ALA A 9 12.08 0.76 0.14
N MET A 10 12.94 -0.19 -0.24
CA MET A 10 14.03 0.02 -1.20
C MET A 10 13.62 -0.19 -2.68
N LEU A 11 12.38 -0.58 -2.94
CA LEU A 11 11.87 -0.71 -4.31
C LEU A 11 11.62 0.65 -4.95
N SER A 12 11.50 0.67 -6.27
CA SER A 12 11.06 1.85 -7.01
C SER A 12 9.54 1.93 -6.99
N TRP A 13 9.00 2.93 -6.30
CA TRP A 13 7.55 3.11 -6.18
C TRP A 13 6.97 4.28 -6.99
N GLY A 14 7.80 4.97 -7.77
CA GLY A 14 7.28 5.90 -8.77
C GLY A 14 6.33 5.18 -9.74
N ASP A 15 5.22 5.83 -10.06
CA ASP A 15 4.15 5.30 -10.92
C ASP A 15 3.53 3.98 -10.43
N ALA A 16 3.58 3.67 -9.12
CA ALA A 16 2.94 2.48 -8.58
C ALA A 16 1.42 2.51 -8.77
N ASP A 17 0.83 1.39 -9.19
CA ASP A 17 -0.60 1.28 -9.49
C ASP A 17 -1.40 1.03 -8.20
N PHE A 18 -2.12 2.04 -7.73
CA PHE A 18 -3.03 1.95 -6.59
C PHE A 18 -4.46 1.71 -7.06
N ARG A 19 -5.02 0.58 -6.65
CA ARG A 19 -6.40 0.16 -7.01
C ARG A 19 -7.36 0.16 -5.83
N GLY A 20 -6.89 0.49 -4.64
CA GLY A 20 -7.69 0.53 -3.41
C GLY A 20 -7.06 -0.25 -2.26
N PHE A 21 -7.87 -0.50 -1.23
CA PHE A 21 -7.46 -1.25 -0.05
C PHE A 21 -8.62 -2.04 0.53
N SER A 22 -8.31 -3.03 1.37
CA SER A 22 -9.29 -3.79 2.14
C SER A 22 -8.74 -4.14 3.52
N TRP A 23 -9.64 -4.35 4.48
CA TRP A 23 -9.29 -4.87 5.79
C TRP A 23 -9.38 -6.39 5.76
N GLU A 24 -8.29 -7.05 6.15
CA GLU A 24 -8.24 -8.51 6.27
C GLU A 24 -8.38 -8.95 7.73
N PRO A 25 -9.17 -10.00 8.01
CA PRO A 25 -9.16 -10.61 9.32
C PRO A 25 -7.77 -11.18 9.62
N ALA A 26 -7.18 -10.80 10.75
CA ALA A 26 -5.98 -11.45 11.25
C ALA A 26 -6.21 -11.94 12.69
N GLU A 27 -5.57 -13.04 13.05
CA GLU A 27 -5.71 -13.64 14.39
C GLU A 27 -5.30 -12.69 15.52
N SER A 28 -4.43 -11.73 15.22
CA SER A 28 -3.90 -10.80 16.21
C SER A 28 -4.31 -9.34 16.03
N GLY A 29 -4.86 -8.90 14.89
CA GLY A 29 -5.19 -7.47 14.71
C GLY A 29 -5.91 -7.18 13.40
N ALA A 30 -5.97 -5.89 13.03
CA ALA A 30 -6.51 -5.46 11.75
C ALA A 30 -5.36 -5.31 10.74
N ASN A 31 -5.31 -6.19 9.74
CA ASN A 31 -4.38 -6.08 8.63
C ASN A 31 -5.02 -5.24 7.53
N LEU A 32 -4.26 -4.30 6.98
CA LEU A 32 -4.66 -3.51 5.83
C LEU A 32 -3.95 -4.05 4.60
N ARG A 33 -4.69 -4.60 3.65
CA ARG A 33 -4.16 -4.95 2.33
C ARG A 33 -4.37 -3.79 1.39
N LEU A 34 -3.30 -3.33 0.75
CA LEU A 34 -3.35 -2.35 -0.32
C LEU A 34 -3.14 -3.05 -1.65
N TYR A 35 -4.06 -2.79 -2.58
CA TYR A 35 -3.94 -3.18 -3.98
C TYR A 35 -2.97 -2.22 -4.69
N LEU A 36 -1.73 -2.19 -4.22
CA LEU A 36 -0.66 -1.31 -4.66
C LEU A 36 0.49 -2.14 -5.23
N SER A 37 0.79 -1.96 -6.51
CA SER A 37 1.89 -2.66 -7.20
C SER A 37 2.94 -1.65 -7.67
N PRO A 38 4.24 -1.85 -7.38
CA PRO A 38 5.32 -1.14 -8.06
C PRO A 38 5.22 -1.34 -9.58
N ALA A 39 5.60 -0.33 -10.36
CA ALA A 39 5.50 -0.37 -11.83
C ALA A 39 6.29 -1.53 -12.46
N ASP A 40 7.40 -1.94 -11.84
CA ASP A 40 8.27 -3.04 -12.29
C ASP A 40 7.82 -4.42 -11.77
N ARG A 41 6.82 -4.48 -10.88
CA ARG A 41 6.37 -5.69 -10.17
C ARG A 41 4.85 -5.77 -10.13
N LEU A 42 4.25 -5.80 -11.31
CA LEU A 42 2.80 -5.95 -11.48
C LEU A 42 2.28 -7.23 -10.81
N GLY A 43 1.07 -7.14 -10.27
CA GLY A 43 0.43 -8.28 -9.60
C GLY A 43 1.02 -8.58 -8.23
N THR A 44 1.60 -7.58 -7.57
CA THR A 44 1.96 -7.62 -6.15
C THR A 44 1.10 -6.66 -5.35
N GLU A 45 0.94 -6.93 -4.05
CA GLU A 45 0.09 -6.17 -3.14
C GLU A 45 0.84 -5.91 -1.85
N LEU A 46 0.65 -4.72 -1.28
CA LEU A 46 1.29 -4.32 -0.03
C LEU A 46 0.38 -4.71 1.14
N LEU A 47 0.85 -5.62 1.98
CA LEU A 47 0.20 -5.98 3.22
C LEU A 47 0.83 -5.19 4.38
N CYS A 48 -0.02 -4.58 5.16
CA CYS A 48 0.30 -3.75 6.30
C CYS A 48 -0.31 -4.40 7.55
N GLU A 49 0.56 -4.86 8.45
CA GLU A 49 0.13 -5.54 9.67
C GLU A 49 -0.05 -4.54 10.80
N TRP A 50 -1.16 -4.67 11.52
CA TRP A 50 -1.54 -3.74 12.60
C TRP A 50 -1.61 -2.29 12.12
N ALA A 51 -2.42 -2.07 11.09
CA ALA A 51 -2.56 -0.75 10.49
C ALA A 51 -3.19 0.25 11.49
N SER A 52 -2.66 1.46 11.52
CA SER A 52 -3.13 2.56 12.36
C SER A 52 -2.92 3.90 11.67
N ASP A 53 -3.40 4.99 12.29
CA ASP A 53 -3.32 6.37 11.77
C ASP A 53 -3.69 6.50 10.28
N LEU A 54 -4.71 5.76 9.84
CA LEU A 54 -5.18 5.78 8.47
C LEU A 54 -5.80 7.15 8.14
N LYS A 55 -5.24 7.84 7.16
CA LYS A 55 -5.71 9.10 6.60
C LYS A 55 -5.87 8.93 5.10
N ALA A 56 -7.08 9.16 4.61
CA ALA A 56 -7.40 9.08 3.19
C ALA A 56 -8.08 10.41 2.79
N ASP A 57 -7.33 11.25 2.10
CA ASP A 57 -7.84 12.48 1.50
C ASP A 57 -7.85 12.29 -0.02
N LEU A 58 -8.92 11.66 -0.51
CA LEU A 58 -9.07 11.22 -1.89
C LEU A 58 -10.37 11.76 -2.50
N ASP A 59 -10.27 12.47 -3.63
CA ASP A 59 -11.43 12.94 -4.40
C ASP A 59 -12.01 11.83 -5.30
N TYR A 60 -12.63 10.83 -4.67
CA TYR A 60 -13.34 9.76 -5.39
C TYR A 60 -14.54 10.25 -6.21
N GLY A 61 -15.03 11.46 -5.95
CA GLY A 61 -16.19 12.00 -6.66
C GLY A 61 -15.91 12.31 -8.13
N ARG A 62 -14.64 12.54 -8.48
CA ARG A 62 -14.20 12.90 -9.84
C ARG A 62 -13.38 11.82 -10.53
N TYR A 63 -12.82 10.89 -9.76
CA TYR A 63 -11.89 9.90 -10.26
C TYR A 63 -12.36 8.50 -9.87
N VAL A 64 -12.70 7.68 -10.87
CA VAL A 64 -13.11 6.28 -10.71
C VAL A 64 -12.15 5.39 -11.50
N GLY A 65 -11.52 4.41 -10.83
CA GLY A 65 -10.52 3.52 -11.45
C GLY A 65 -9.30 3.30 -10.56
N GLY A 66 -8.34 2.51 -11.03
CA GLY A 66 -6.99 2.48 -10.45
C GLY A 66 -6.18 3.67 -10.93
N PHE A 67 -5.25 4.16 -10.10
CA PHE A 67 -4.49 5.36 -10.38
C PHE A 67 -2.99 5.12 -10.19
N PRO A 68 -2.16 5.61 -11.11
CA PRO A 68 -0.73 5.68 -10.86
C PRO A 68 -0.50 6.66 -9.71
N SER A 69 0.33 6.25 -8.76
CA SER A 69 0.88 7.16 -7.76
C SER A 69 1.97 8.02 -8.39
N SER A 70 2.01 9.29 -8.00
CA SER A 70 3.16 10.14 -8.29
C SER A 70 4.36 9.75 -7.43
N ASP A 71 4.11 9.33 -6.18
CA ASP A 71 5.15 8.82 -5.29
C ASP A 71 4.58 7.92 -4.20
N VAL A 72 5.41 7.01 -3.68
CA VAL A 72 5.14 6.28 -2.44
C VAL A 72 6.37 6.32 -1.54
N THR A 73 6.20 6.90 -0.37
CA THR A 73 7.29 7.05 0.60
C THR A 73 7.11 6.12 1.79
N PHE A 74 8.22 5.59 2.28
CA PHE A 74 8.29 4.73 3.45
C PHE A 74 9.23 5.35 4.49
N GLU A 75 8.69 5.68 5.67
CA GLU A 75 9.42 6.27 6.79
C GLU A 75 9.47 5.27 7.95
N GLU A 76 10.67 4.90 8.42
CA GLU A 76 10.82 4.10 9.65
C GLU A 76 10.47 4.95 10.87
N LEU A 77 9.56 4.45 11.72
CA LEU A 77 9.13 5.17 12.92
C LEU A 77 10.11 4.97 14.10
N PRO A 78 10.30 5.97 14.99
CA PRO A 78 11.28 5.88 16.09
C PRO A 78 11.08 4.73 17.08
N LYS A 79 9.86 4.16 17.15
CA LYS A 79 9.51 3.04 18.04
C LYS A 79 9.45 1.69 17.31
N GLY A 80 9.93 1.65 16.07
CA GLY A 80 9.69 0.55 15.14
C GLY A 80 8.38 0.74 14.38
N GLY A 81 8.25 0.00 13.28
CA GLY A 81 7.17 0.16 12.32
C GLY A 81 7.47 1.19 11.24
N TRP A 82 6.45 1.47 10.44
CA TRP A 82 6.56 2.22 9.20
C TRP A 82 5.39 3.17 9.06
N ARG A 83 5.65 4.38 8.56
CA ARG A 83 4.65 5.25 7.97
C ARG A 83 4.78 5.20 6.46
N ILE A 84 3.64 5.05 5.80
CA ILE A 84 3.52 4.89 4.36
C ILE A 84 2.63 6.03 3.89
N SER A 85 3.10 6.76 2.88
CA SER A 85 2.34 7.83 2.25
C SER A 85 2.34 7.61 0.75
N ILE A 86 1.16 7.58 0.16
CA ILE A 86 0.92 7.39 -1.27
C ILE A 86 0.35 8.70 -1.79
N GLU A 87 1.08 9.33 -2.71
CA GLU A 87 0.60 10.50 -3.43
C GLU A 87 -0.06 10.05 -4.73
N LEU A 88 -1.33 10.38 -4.90
CA LEU A 88 -2.13 10.02 -6.07
C LEU A 88 -2.52 11.33 -6.77
N SER A 89 -1.59 12.02 -7.42
CA SER A 89 -1.91 13.29 -8.10
C SER A 89 -2.80 13.06 -9.33
N PRO A 90 -3.91 13.81 -9.52
CA PRO A 90 -4.41 14.96 -8.75
C PRO A 90 -5.48 14.62 -7.68
N ILE A 91 -5.67 13.34 -7.37
CA ILE A 91 -6.75 12.75 -6.57
C ILE A 91 -6.58 13.01 -5.09
N GLY A 92 -5.33 13.04 -4.62
CA GLY A 92 -4.99 13.40 -3.24
C GLY A 92 -3.97 12.44 -2.63
N THR A 93 -4.10 12.17 -1.34
CA THR A 93 -3.11 11.41 -0.57
C THR A 93 -3.75 10.33 0.29
N PHE A 94 -3.02 9.22 0.46
CA PHE A 94 -3.39 8.12 1.32
C PHE A 94 -2.21 7.75 2.20
N SER A 95 -2.34 7.85 3.52
CA SER A 95 -1.26 7.52 4.45
C SER A 95 -1.73 6.67 5.61
N PHE A 96 -0.85 5.83 6.12
CA PHE A 96 -1.12 4.96 7.27
C PHE A 96 0.19 4.56 7.93
N GLU A 97 0.08 4.07 9.16
CA GLU A 97 1.18 3.48 9.92
C GLU A 97 0.95 1.99 10.11
N CYS A 98 2.04 1.24 10.25
CA CYS A 98 1.97 -0.19 10.49
C CYS A 98 3.19 -0.72 11.22
N ASN A 99 3.03 -1.82 11.94
CA ASN A 99 4.16 -2.46 12.62
C ASN A 99 5.09 -3.16 11.63
N ASN A 100 4.52 -3.74 10.58
CA ASN A 100 5.26 -4.49 9.59
C ASN A 100 4.66 -4.34 8.19
N LEU A 101 5.54 -4.37 7.19
CA LEU A 101 5.21 -4.28 5.78
C LEU A 101 5.64 -5.54 5.06
N ARG A 102 4.77 -6.06 4.20
CA ARG A 102 5.09 -7.19 3.33
C ARG A 102 4.59 -6.92 1.93
N LEU A 103 5.42 -7.21 0.93
CA LEU A 103 4.98 -7.25 -0.46
C LEU A 103 4.69 -8.71 -0.82
N GLU A 104 3.44 -8.98 -1.16
CA GLU A 104 2.95 -10.33 -1.46
C GLU A 104 2.50 -10.43 -2.92
N PRO A 105 2.48 -11.65 -3.50
CA PRO A 105 1.74 -11.88 -4.74
C PRO A 105 0.28 -11.46 -4.57
N GLY A 106 -0.26 -10.77 -5.56
CA GLY A 106 -1.60 -10.24 -5.51
C GLY A 106 -2.65 -11.34 -5.44
N SER A 107 -3.68 -11.09 -4.65
CA SER A 107 -4.75 -12.04 -4.33
C SER A 107 -5.75 -12.27 -5.47
N ARG A 108 -5.54 -11.65 -6.65
CA ARG A 108 -6.22 -12.05 -7.87
C ARG A 108 -5.66 -13.37 -8.40
N SER A 109 -6.37 -14.45 -8.08
CA SER A 109 -6.63 -15.49 -9.05
C SER A 109 -6.94 -14.86 -10.41
N LEU A 110 -6.24 -15.34 -11.43
CA LEU A 110 -6.70 -15.24 -12.81
C LEU A 110 -8.16 -15.71 -12.82
N GLY A 111 -9.08 -14.78 -12.98
CA GLY A 111 -10.46 -15.12 -13.32
C GLY A 111 -10.46 -15.64 -14.75
N ALA A 112 -10.37 -16.96 -14.88
CA ALA A 112 -10.95 -17.77 -15.96
C ALA A 112 -11.03 -19.22 -15.49
#